data_AF-A0A7C1LIN5-F1
#
_entry.id   AF-A0A7C1LIN5-F1
#
_cell.length_a   1.000
_cell.length_b   1.000
_cell.length_c   1.000
_cell.angle_alpha   90.00
_cell.angle_beta   90.00
_cell.angle_gamma   90.00
#
_symmetry.space_group_name_H-M   'P 1'
#
loop_
_entity.id
_entity.type
_entity.pdbx_description
1 polymer ?
#
loop_
_entity_poly.entity_id
_entity_poly.type
_entity_poly.pdbx_seq_one_letter_code
_entity_poly.pdbx_strand_id
1 'polypeptide(L)'
;LIIPGGPKVRFDSCLYPNYVVPNNFDSLIGKLVVWGRNRKRAISLSKHSLKDLKICGIKTNIDLHKVIIKTREFKKGHLSTDFLSRVNISNDLKDFERMKVAAVMQVAKQFKFSFQQDQIVSPIRSNRWREVAKIEQLN
;
A
#
# COMPACT_ATOMS: atom_id res chain seq x y z
N LEU A 1 5.52 3.47 11.74
CA LEU A 1 6.62 2.61 11.26
C LEU A 1 6.19 1.16 11.45
N ILE A 2 6.20 0.36 10.39
CA ILE A 2 5.94 -1.08 10.46
C ILE A 2 7.15 -1.79 9.86
N ILE A 3 7.81 -2.62 10.66
CA ILE A 3 9.04 -3.34 10.29
C ILE A 3 8.66 -4.79 9.97
N PRO A 4 9.14 -5.37 8.86
CA PRO A 4 8.87 -6.77 8.54
C PRO A 4 9.59 -7.68 9.53
N GLY A 5 8.89 -8.71 9.99
CA GLY A 5 9.42 -9.75 10.87
C GLY A 5 9.46 -11.12 10.19
N GLY A 6 9.80 -12.13 11.00
CA GLY A 6 9.73 -13.54 10.61
C GLY A 6 11.09 -14.18 10.32
N PRO A 7 11.11 -15.51 10.14
CA PRO A 7 12.35 -16.26 9.96
C PRO A 7 13.15 -15.76 8.77
N LYS A 8 14.46 -15.55 8.96
CA LYS A 8 15.43 -15.19 7.90
C LYS A 8 15.20 -13.80 7.29
N VAL A 9 14.52 -12.92 8.01
CA VAL A 9 14.36 -11.49 7.69
C VAL A 9 14.98 -10.69 8.83
N ARG A 10 15.86 -9.75 8.50
CA ARG A 10 16.48 -8.82 9.45
C ARG A 10 16.32 -7.40 8.91
N PHE A 11 15.97 -6.47 9.80
CA PHE A 11 15.90 -5.05 9.47
C PHE A 11 16.78 -4.27 10.43
N ASP A 12 17.87 -3.72 9.92
CA ASP A 12 18.83 -2.93 10.69
C ASP A 12 18.51 -1.44 10.47
N SER A 13 18.10 -0.72 11.51
CA SER A 13 17.69 0.69 11.41
C SER A 13 17.80 1.39 12.76
N CYS A 14 18.02 2.71 12.74
CA CYS A 14 17.90 3.59 13.91
C CYS A 14 16.54 4.30 13.98
N LEU A 15 15.60 3.97 13.08
CA LEU A 15 14.29 4.61 13.04
C LEU A 15 13.41 4.19 14.23
N TYR A 16 12.73 5.17 14.79
CA TYR A 16 11.63 5.02 15.73
C TYR A 16 10.48 5.97 15.35
N PRO A 17 9.26 5.76 15.84
CA PRO A 17 8.14 6.68 15.57
C PRO A 17 8.51 8.12 15.94
N ASN A 18 8.19 9.07 15.06
CA ASN A 18 8.50 10.50 15.19
C ASN A 18 10.00 10.86 15.14
N TYR A 19 10.86 9.94 14.71
CA TYR A 19 12.26 10.28 14.42
C TYR A 19 12.35 11.34 13.32
N VAL A 20 13.10 12.42 13.58
CA VAL A 20 13.41 13.46 12.60
C VAL A 20 14.71 13.09 11.90
N VAL A 21 14.65 12.85 10.60
CA VAL A 21 15.84 12.53 9.81
C VAL A 21 16.68 13.81 9.66
N PRO A 22 17.95 13.82 10.11
CA PRO A 22 18.82 14.99 9.98
C PRO A 22 19.26 15.18 8.51
N ASN A 23 19.40 16.43 8.08
CA ASN A 23 19.83 16.75 6.71
C ASN A 23 21.35 16.67 6.51
N ASN A 24 22.12 16.50 7.58
CA ASN A 24 23.59 16.62 7.56
C ASN A 24 24.30 15.29 7.26
N PHE A 25 23.55 14.20 7.13
CA PHE A 25 24.07 12.85 6.93
C PHE A 25 23.46 12.21 5.68
N ASP A 26 23.93 11.01 5.33
CA ASP A 26 23.31 10.23 4.26
C ASP A 26 21.83 9.93 4.57
N SER A 27 21.04 9.87 3.50
CA SER A 27 19.63 9.47 3.42
C SER A 27 19.34 8.03 3.85
N LEU A 28 20.35 7.25 4.26
CA LEU A 28 20.18 5.87 4.66
C LEU A 28 19.46 5.77 6.01
N ILE A 29 18.21 5.32 5.96
CA ILE A 29 17.37 5.14 7.14
C ILE A 29 17.29 3.69 7.65
N GLY A 30 17.65 2.70 6.83
CA GLY A 30 17.62 1.30 7.24
C GLY A 30 18.03 0.32 6.14
N LYS A 31 18.36 -0.91 6.55
CA LYS A 31 18.80 -1.99 5.69
C LYS A 31 17.90 -3.21 5.90
N LEU A 32 17.24 -3.66 4.83
CA LEU A 32 16.46 -4.89 4.84
C LEU A 32 17.30 -6.03 4.27
N VAL A 33 17.61 -7.02 5.10
CA VAL A 33 18.40 -8.20 4.74
C VAL A 33 17.51 -9.43 4.83
N VAL A 34 17.51 -10.27 3.80
CA VAL A 34 16.80 -11.55 3.80
C VAL A 34 17.71 -12.68 3.38
N TRP A 35 17.47 -13.86 3.94
CA TRP A 35 18.22 -15.06 3.57
C TRP A 35 17.30 -16.17 3.06
N GLY A 36 17.70 -16.81 1.97
CA GLY A 36 17.01 -17.96 1.40
C GLY A 36 17.99 -19.00 0.92
N ARG A 37 17.59 -20.28 0.96
CA ARG A 37 18.40 -21.42 0.50
C ARG A 37 18.84 -21.29 -0.97
N ASN A 38 18.06 -20.56 -1.77
CA ASN A 38 18.36 -20.26 -3.16
C ASN A 38 17.84 -18.86 -3.51
N ARG A 39 18.27 -18.34 -4.67
CA ARG A 39 17.89 -17.00 -5.15
C ARG A 39 16.39 -16.82 -5.25
N LYS A 40 15.66 -17.83 -5.77
CA LYS A 40 14.19 -17.78 -5.90
C LYS A 40 13.52 -17.59 -4.53
N ARG A 41 13.97 -18.32 -3.50
CA ARG A 41 13.45 -18.20 -2.14
C ARG A 41 13.80 -16.86 -1.50
N ALA A 42 15.04 -16.39 -1.66
CA ALA A 42 15.47 -15.08 -1.15
C ALA A 42 14.61 -13.96 -1.78
N ILE A 43 14.42 -13.98 -3.09
CA ILE A 43 13.54 -13.03 -3.82
C ILE A 43 12.10 -13.08 -3.30
N SER A 44 11.55 -14.27 -3.05
CA SER A 44 10.18 -14.40 -2.51
C SER A 44 10.05 -13.80 -1.11
N LEU A 45 11.04 -14.01 -0.24
CA LEU A 45 11.12 -13.40 1.09
C LEU A 45 11.30 -11.89 1.01
N SER A 46 12.16 -11.39 0.10
CA SER A 46 12.31 -9.95 -0.13
C SER A 46 10.99 -9.31 -0.55
N LYS A 47 10.22 -9.95 -1.44
CA LYS A 47 8.93 -9.44 -1.90
C LYS A 47 7.92 -9.31 -0.76
N HIS A 48 7.83 -10.33 0.11
CA HIS A 48 6.97 -10.26 1.29
C HIS A 48 7.45 -9.16 2.26
N SER A 49 8.74 -9.16 2.58
CA SER A 49 9.31 -8.21 3.54
C SER A 49 9.16 -6.75 3.07
N LEU A 50 9.36 -6.48 1.77
CA LEU A 50 9.14 -5.15 1.18
C LEU A 50 7.66 -4.77 1.11
N LYS A 51 6.74 -5.74 1.02
CA LYS A 51 5.30 -5.48 1.07
C LYS A 51 4.88 -5.01 2.47
N ASP A 52 5.45 -5.63 3.49
CA ASP A 52 5.12 -5.39 4.90
C ASP A 52 5.85 -4.18 5.50
N LEU A 53 7.05 -3.86 4.99
CA LEU A 53 7.78 -2.66 5.40
C LEU A 53 7.00 -1.38 5.05
N LYS A 54 6.55 -0.65 6.09
CA LYS A 54 5.88 0.65 5.96
C LYS A 54 6.64 1.73 6.72
N ILE A 55 7.10 2.71 5.96
CA ILE A 55 7.70 3.95 6.48
C ILE A 55 6.84 5.08 5.93
N CYS A 56 6.27 5.89 6.83
CA CYS A 56 5.39 7.01 6.50
C CYS A 56 6.02 8.32 6.97
N GLY A 57 5.67 9.44 6.33
CA GLY A 57 6.17 10.78 6.67
C GLY A 57 7.36 11.24 5.82
N ILE A 58 8.09 10.31 5.19
CA ILE A 58 9.20 10.62 4.28
C ILE A 58 9.09 9.81 3.00
N LYS A 59 9.63 10.34 1.90
CA LYS A 59 9.77 9.59 0.64
C LYS A 59 10.87 8.54 0.82
N THR A 60 10.62 7.32 0.33
CA THR A 60 11.58 6.21 0.40
C THR A 60 11.72 5.54 -0.97
N ASN A 61 12.79 4.76 -1.13
CA ASN A 61 13.05 3.96 -2.33
C ASN A 61 12.45 2.54 -2.25
N ILE A 62 11.53 2.27 -1.31
CA ILE A 62 10.92 0.93 -1.12
C ILE A 62 10.24 0.44 -2.41
N ASP A 63 9.51 1.33 -3.10
CA ASP A 63 8.79 0.95 -4.32
C ASP A 63 9.72 0.68 -5.50
N LEU A 64 10.84 1.39 -5.59
CA LEU A 64 11.91 1.08 -6.54
C LEU A 64 12.44 -0.34 -6.32
N HIS A 65 12.72 -0.72 -5.07
CA HIS A 65 13.15 -2.09 -4.77
C HIS A 65 12.08 -3.15 -5.09
N LYS A 66 10.78 -2.85 -4.87
CA LYS A 66 9.68 -3.75 -5.27
C LYS A 66 9.64 -3.98 -6.78
N VAL A 67 9.89 -2.94 -7.56
CA VAL A 67 9.97 -3.02 -9.03
C VAL A 67 11.19 -3.82 -9.46
N ILE A 68 12.38 -3.47 -8.98
CA ILE A 68 13.65 -4.16 -9.30
C ILE A 68 13.54 -5.67 -9.07
N ILE A 69 13.02 -6.11 -7.93
CA ILE A 69 12.93 -7.54 -7.58
C ILE A 69 11.93 -8.31 -8.47
N LYS A 70 11.03 -7.60 -9.17
CA LYS A 70 10.09 -8.20 -10.12
C LYS A 70 10.68 -8.36 -11.54
N THR A 71 11.75 -7.65 -11.90
CA THR A 71 12.33 -7.73 -13.25
C THR A 71 12.93 -9.10 -13.55
N ARG A 72 12.99 -9.48 -14.82
CA ARG A 72 13.48 -10.80 -15.26
C ARG A 72 14.99 -10.92 -15.04
N GLU A 73 15.70 -9.85 -15.32
CA GLU A 73 17.14 -9.66 -15.24
C GLU A 73 17.60 -9.81 -13.79
N PHE A 74 16.90 -9.15 -12.85
CA PHE A 74 17.17 -9.35 -11.43
C PHE A 74 16.89 -10.79 -11.00
N LYS A 75 15.77 -11.40 -11.41
CA LYS A 75 15.48 -12.80 -11.06
C LYS A 75 16.55 -13.77 -11.56
N LYS A 76 17.06 -13.55 -12.78
CA LYS A 76 18.12 -14.36 -13.39
C LYS A 76 19.53 -14.04 -12.85
N GLY A 77 19.71 -12.89 -12.19
CA GLY A 77 21.02 -12.45 -11.72
C GLY A 77 21.89 -11.84 -12.82
N HIS A 78 21.30 -11.46 -13.97
CA HIS A 78 22.00 -10.79 -15.06
C HIS A 78 22.11 -9.30 -14.74
N LEU A 79 23.03 -8.96 -13.84
CA LEU A 79 23.22 -7.62 -13.31
C LEU A 79 24.54 -7.03 -13.80
N SER A 80 24.54 -5.73 -14.02
CA SER A 80 25.68 -4.92 -14.45
C SER A 80 25.47 -3.48 -13.97
N THR A 81 26.49 -2.63 -14.10
CA THR A 81 26.45 -1.24 -13.60
C THR A 81 25.40 -0.37 -14.34
N ASP A 82 25.12 -0.68 -15.60
CA ASP A 82 24.10 -0.03 -16.44
C ASP A 82 22.69 -0.63 -16.31
N PHE A 83 22.48 -1.58 -15.38
CA PHE A 83 21.23 -2.32 -15.21
C PHE A 83 20.00 -1.43 -15.13
N LEU A 84 20.04 -0.36 -14.33
CA LEU A 84 18.87 0.50 -14.13
C LEU A 84 18.44 1.22 -15.42
N SER A 85 19.42 1.67 -16.21
CA SER A 85 19.21 2.34 -17.48
C SER A 85 18.65 1.38 -18.53
N ARG A 86 19.20 0.15 -18.61
CA ARG A 86 18.81 -0.86 -19.59
C ARG A 86 17.39 -1.40 -19.36
N VAL A 87 16.99 -1.60 -18.11
CA VAL A 87 15.69 -2.23 -17.77
C VAL A 87 14.53 -1.23 -17.77
N ASN A 88 14.80 0.07 -18.04
CA ASN A 88 13.79 1.13 -18.12
C ASN A 88 12.83 1.17 -16.91
N ILE A 89 13.41 1.08 -15.71
CA ILE A 89 12.68 0.97 -14.44
C ILE A 89 11.78 2.18 -14.18
N SER A 90 12.10 3.34 -14.78
CA SER A 90 11.31 4.56 -14.69
C SER A 90 9.86 4.37 -15.13
N ASN A 91 9.63 3.62 -16.20
CA ASN A 91 8.28 3.35 -16.69
C ASN A 91 7.53 2.40 -15.74
N ASP A 92 8.18 1.31 -15.31
CA ASP A 92 7.61 0.37 -14.35
C ASP A 92 7.23 1.04 -13.02
N LEU A 93 8.03 2.01 -12.56
CA LEU A 93 7.71 2.80 -11.36
C LEU A 93 6.46 3.66 -11.55
N LYS A 94 6.37 4.37 -12.68
CA LYS A 94 5.21 5.22 -12.99
C LYS A 94 3.95 4.37 -13.08
N ASP A 95 4.02 3.20 -13.70
CA ASP A 95 2.88 2.29 -13.79
C ASP A 95 2.53 1.68 -12.43
N PHE A 96 3.52 1.38 -11.59
CA PHE A 96 3.29 0.96 -10.22
C PHE A 96 2.61 2.05 -9.37
N GLU A 97 2.99 3.32 -9.55
CA GLU A 97 2.35 4.46 -8.90
C GLU A 97 0.91 4.68 -9.38
N ARG A 98 0.69 4.65 -10.69
CA ARG A 98 -0.65 4.72 -11.29
C ARG A 98 -1.56 3.62 -10.77
N MET A 99 -1.05 2.39 -10.65
CA MET A 99 -1.81 1.26 -10.14
C MET A 99 -2.20 1.44 -8.66
N LYS A 100 -1.32 2.01 -7.83
CA LYS A 100 -1.67 2.35 -6.43
C LYS A 100 -2.81 3.38 -6.37
N VAL A 101 -2.73 4.44 -7.18
CA VAL A 101 -3.77 5.47 -7.25
C VAL A 101 -5.09 4.87 -7.75
N ALA A 102 -5.05 4.08 -8.81
CA ALA A 102 -6.23 3.40 -9.34
C ALA A 102 -6.88 2.46 -8.30
N ALA A 103 -6.09 1.71 -7.53
CA ALA A 103 -6.60 0.85 -6.47
C ALA A 103 -7.32 1.66 -5.37
N VAL A 104 -6.74 2.77 -4.92
CA VAL A 104 -7.38 3.66 -3.92
C VAL A 104 -8.66 4.27 -4.50
N MET A 105 -8.62 4.74 -5.75
CA MET A 105 -9.80 5.31 -6.43
C MET A 105 -10.93 4.29 -6.60
N GLN A 106 -10.59 3.04 -6.93
CA GLN A 106 -11.56 1.94 -7.04
C GLN A 106 -12.23 1.65 -5.70
N VAL A 107 -11.43 1.56 -4.64
CA VAL A 107 -11.94 1.36 -3.27
C VAL A 107 -12.83 2.53 -2.87
N ALA A 108 -12.38 3.77 -3.07
CA ALA A 108 -13.17 4.97 -2.77
C ALA A 108 -14.48 5.02 -3.58
N LYS A 109 -14.46 4.63 -4.85
CA LYS A 109 -15.65 4.52 -5.70
C LYS A 109 -16.63 3.48 -5.15
N GLN A 110 -16.13 2.32 -4.73
CA GLN A 110 -16.95 1.26 -4.15
C GLN A 110 -17.58 1.69 -2.81
N PHE A 111 -16.83 2.34 -1.94
CA PHE A 111 -17.36 2.92 -0.70
C PHE A 111 -18.42 4.00 -0.95
N LYS A 112 -18.20 4.90 -1.93
CA LYS A 112 -19.20 5.90 -2.32
C LYS A 112 -20.48 5.27 -2.89
N PHE A 113 -20.34 4.21 -3.69
CA PHE A 113 -21.47 3.47 -4.26
C PHE A 113 -22.33 2.83 -3.17
N SER A 114 -21.71 2.19 -2.17
CA SER A 114 -22.43 1.60 -1.04
C SER A 114 -23.19 2.64 -0.20
N PHE A 115 -22.62 3.83 0.02
CA PHE A 115 -23.28 4.91 0.77
C PHE A 115 -24.54 5.48 0.09
N GLN A 116 -24.65 5.34 -1.23
CA GLN A 116 -25.77 5.88 -2.00
C GLN A 116 -26.99 4.93 -2.01
N GLN A 117 -26.79 3.64 -1.75
CA GLN A 117 -27.88 2.66 -1.60
C GLN A 117 -28.57 2.74 -0.23
N ASP A 118 -27.83 3.06 0.84
CA ASP A 118 -28.38 3.19 2.20
C ASP A 118 -29.25 4.46 2.41
N GLN A 119 -29.21 5.41 1.47
CA GLN A 119 -30.05 6.61 1.46
C GLN A 119 -31.42 6.39 0.80
N ILE A 120 -31.70 5.21 0.22
CA ILE A 120 -33.06 4.83 -0.17
C ILE A 120 -33.80 4.36 1.08
N VAL A 121 -34.14 5.32 1.96
CA VAL A 121 -35.22 5.11 2.92
C VAL A 121 -36.46 4.88 2.06
N SER A 122 -37.00 3.65 2.10
CA SER A 122 -38.31 3.36 1.52
C SER A 122 -39.29 4.47 1.93
N PRO A 123 -40.13 5.01 1.02
CA PRO A 123 -41.08 6.04 1.44
C PRO A 123 -41.87 5.43 2.59
N ILE A 124 -41.81 6.06 3.76
CA ILE A 124 -42.61 5.65 4.91
C ILE A 124 -44.05 5.63 4.39
N ARG A 125 -44.57 4.45 4.07
CA ARG A 125 -45.99 4.29 3.76
C ARG A 125 -46.71 4.83 4.98
N SER A 126 -47.40 5.96 4.84
CA SER A 126 -48.33 6.38 5.88
C SER A 126 -49.36 5.25 6.00
N ASN A 127 -49.29 4.50 7.09
CA ASN A 127 -50.33 3.56 7.41
C ASN A 127 -51.54 4.35 7.90
N ARG A 128 -52.73 4.03 7.39
CA ARG A 128 -54.02 4.67 7.73
C ARG A 128 -54.17 4.99 9.23
N TRP A 129 -53.73 4.08 10.08
CA TRP A 129 -53.78 4.20 11.54
C TRP A 129 -53.04 5.42 12.10
N ARG A 130 -51.92 5.85 11.49
CA ARG A 130 -51.18 7.07 11.88
C ARG A 130 -51.84 8.35 11.36
N GLU A 131 -52.58 8.28 10.26
CA GLU A 131 -53.38 9.41 9.76
C GLU A 131 -54.63 9.60 10.62
N VAL A 132 -55.30 8.50 11.00
CA VAL A 132 -56.46 8.52 11.91
C VAL A 132 -56.09 9.10 13.28
N ALA A 133 -54.96 8.69 13.86
CA ALA A 133 -54.50 9.24 15.15
C ALA A 133 -54.23 10.76 15.12
N LYS A 134 -53.83 11.31 13.96
CA LYS A 134 -53.65 12.77 13.80
C LYS A 134 -54.98 13.51 13.69
N ILE A 135 -55.99 12.87 13.09
CA ILE A 135 -57.34 13.43 12.98
C ILE A 135 -58.02 13.46 14.36
N GLU A 136 -57.80 12.44 15.18
CA GLU A 136 -58.34 12.37 16.55
C GLU A 136 -57.73 13.40 17.51
N GLN A 137 -56.48 13.83 17.30
CA GLN A 137 -55.85 14.89 18.11
C GLN A 137 -56.33 16.31 17.79
N LEU A 138 -57.12 16.49 16.72
CA LEU A 138 -57.61 17.79 16.26
C LEU A 138 -59.07 18.07 16.61
N ASN A 139 -59.74 17.12 17.30
CA ASN A 139 -61.08 17.27 17.85
C ASN A 139 -61.02 17.33 19.39
#